data_AF-A0A8J2EGB0-F1
#
_entry.id   AF-A0A8J2EGB0-F1
#
_cell.length_a   1.000
_cell.length_b   1.000
_cell.length_c   1.000
_cell.angle_alpha   90.00
_cell.angle_beta   90.00
_cell.angle_gamma   90.00
#
_symmetry.space_group_name_H-M   'P 1'
#
loop_
_entity.id
_entity.type
_entity.pdbx_description
1 polymer ?
#
loop_
_entity_poly.entity_id
_entity_poly.type
_entity_poly.pdbx_seq_one_letter_code
_entity_poly.pdbx_strand_id
1 'polypeptide(L)'
;MAAHQQPGKEAYQDIYQEVLEYAKELFQVISQSGGPFSPTDNVCTTDIHNLAHSVTGMLLHMNWTEIAGEMLPDRSNTIKGKILEALGVFLKMKMKTLDDFIPTVCQEAIQMKAQYLMNSYHRRLTEALTLRQQQLQAANEATGSASSTGERGAGVGDSPSTGGASAVSNATSSSTSAAATAEGTLPDAAKEVISQFLFSFWLDVQTPQTGQPVGGEMHTIGSILVGGIVQGFPDPTEEESTQPEAAQRRLQILVQQSLSSPQEVLALMSCRLNDLTAQLIRLSMELYHRTQYMSIETSRPKMQSFFQYYTIDTKQSEMSTSLLSSHTSQDDPEYRNSVFSVQLIDSYSALLELLKKIDATDERLIAVDFEGVKLNRDGPLCLIQMTLSRDHSVVYVIDVFILAGAAISQVKTSRNTTLQSILESEEIEKVWFDPRNDADALFHQFGVYPKNVFDLQLAEVAVRRSQGLNVSYVQGLNKVLLQCSALDATQKKFSENIGQLGKNLFEPACGGDYSIFQKRPLDTNILVYSAHDARYMLELRHHLLENIRDRDSWIPRIFTAGQERVNWCNMISYFIPNSEAPVF
;
A
#
# COMPACT_ATOMS: atom_id res chain seq x y z
N MET A 1 -16.66 16.30 35.66
CA MET A 1 -15.42 17.07 35.92
C MET A 1 -14.68 16.39 37.06
N ALA A 2 -13.77 15.47 36.75
CA ALA A 2 -12.81 14.94 37.71
C ALA A 2 -11.52 15.75 37.56
N ALA A 3 -11.05 16.35 38.66
CA ALA A 3 -9.86 17.18 38.67
C ALA A 3 -8.62 16.34 38.32
N HIS A 4 -7.93 16.67 37.23
CA HIS A 4 -6.55 16.25 36.98
C HIS A 4 -5.67 16.85 38.08
N GLN A 5 -5.31 16.04 39.10
CA GLN A 5 -4.14 16.36 39.91
C GLN A 5 -2.91 16.27 39.00
N GLN A 6 -2.24 17.39 38.80
CA GLN A 6 -0.91 17.37 38.18
C GLN A 6 0.00 16.48 39.04
N PRO A 7 0.72 15.52 38.44
CA PRO A 7 1.61 14.65 39.20
C PRO A 7 2.71 15.45 39.88
N GLY A 8 3.23 14.93 40.99
CA GLY A 8 4.45 15.44 41.60
C GLY A 8 5.58 15.42 40.56
N LYS A 9 6.29 16.53 40.42
CA LYS A 9 7.34 16.73 39.39
C LYS A 9 8.40 15.61 39.40
N GLU A 10 8.72 15.08 40.58
CA GLU A 10 9.68 13.99 40.78
C GLU A 10 9.17 12.65 40.21
N ALA A 11 7.94 12.24 40.55
CA ALA A 11 7.35 11.00 40.04
C ALA A 11 7.20 10.99 38.51
N TYR A 12 6.88 12.13 37.90
CA TYR A 12 6.86 12.26 36.44
C TYR A 12 8.24 12.05 35.83
N GLN A 13 9.28 12.62 36.46
CA GLN A 13 10.64 12.54 35.94
C GLN A 13 11.21 11.12 36.04
N ASP A 14 10.91 10.39 37.12
CA ASP A 14 11.33 8.99 37.29
C ASP A 14 10.69 8.07 36.24
N ILE A 15 9.36 8.17 36.06
CA ILE A 15 8.63 7.39 35.04
C ILE A 15 9.08 7.78 33.63
N TYR A 16 9.36 9.06 33.39
CA TYR A 16 9.89 9.51 32.10
C TYR A 16 11.23 8.86 31.77
N GLN A 17 12.15 8.79 32.72
CA GLN A 17 13.45 8.13 32.51
C GLN A 17 13.28 6.63 32.31
N GLU A 18 12.41 5.96 33.07
CA GLU A 18 12.11 4.54 32.91
C GLU A 18 11.65 4.23 31.47
N VAL A 19 10.61 4.94 31.00
CA VAL A 19 10.06 4.74 29.65
C VAL A 19 11.08 5.10 28.57
N LEU A 20 11.86 6.16 28.77
CA LEU A 20 12.90 6.58 27.84
C LEU A 20 13.99 5.51 27.66
N GLU A 21 14.43 4.86 28.73
CA GLU A 21 15.42 3.79 28.63
C GLU A 21 14.88 2.58 27.87
N TYR A 22 13.62 2.19 28.09
CA TYR A 22 12.98 1.15 27.29
C TYR A 22 12.87 1.54 25.80
N ALA A 23 12.58 2.81 25.51
CA ALA A 23 12.49 3.30 24.13
C ALA A 23 13.86 3.28 23.43
N LYS A 24 14.93 3.70 24.11
CA LYS A 24 16.31 3.64 23.59
C LYS A 24 16.74 2.20 23.31
N GLU A 25 16.53 1.29 24.27
CA GLU A 25 16.85 -0.13 24.12
C GLU A 25 16.14 -0.72 22.90
N LEU A 26 14.82 -0.50 22.79
CA LEU A 26 14.00 -1.00 21.70
C LEU A 26 14.46 -0.46 20.34
N PHE A 27 14.68 0.85 20.23
CA PHE A 27 15.08 1.46 18.95
C PHE A 27 16.50 1.09 18.56
N GLN A 28 17.38 0.83 19.52
CA GLN A 28 18.71 0.29 19.27
C GLN A 28 18.64 -1.15 18.72
N VAL A 29 17.82 -2.03 19.31
CA VAL A 29 17.59 -3.38 18.79
C VAL A 29 17.02 -3.36 17.37
N ILE A 30 16.00 -2.52 17.14
CA ILE A 30 15.39 -2.30 15.83
C ILE A 30 16.46 -1.88 14.81
N SER A 31 17.34 -0.94 15.17
CA SER A 31 18.42 -0.47 14.29
C SER A 31 19.48 -1.52 13.96
N GLN A 32 19.69 -2.52 14.82
CA GLN A 32 20.72 -3.54 14.66
C GLN A 32 20.21 -4.84 14.02
N SER A 33 18.89 -4.94 13.81
CA SER A 33 18.22 -6.18 13.39
C SER A 33 18.46 -6.59 11.93
N GLY A 34 19.10 -5.75 11.11
CA GLY A 34 19.41 -6.04 9.70
C GLY A 34 18.18 -6.21 8.78
N GLY A 35 16.98 -5.90 9.28
CA GLY A 35 15.71 -6.00 8.55
C GLY A 35 15.28 -4.69 7.88
N PRO A 36 14.00 -4.54 7.48
CA PRO A 36 13.47 -3.31 6.89
C PRO A 36 13.53 -2.10 7.84
N PHE A 37 13.85 -2.36 9.11
CA PHE A 37 14.06 -1.38 10.17
C PHE A 37 15.53 -0.99 10.39
N SER A 38 16.47 -1.58 9.65
CA SER A 38 17.89 -1.23 9.76
C SER A 38 18.12 0.11 9.07
N PRO A 39 18.54 1.17 9.80
CA PRO A 39 18.93 2.40 9.17
C PRO A 39 20.15 2.17 8.27
N THR A 40 20.26 2.97 7.21
CA THR A 40 21.50 3.13 6.45
C THR A 40 22.59 3.77 7.33
N ASP A 41 23.86 3.77 6.87
CA ASP A 41 25.03 4.33 7.59
C ASP A 41 24.88 5.82 8.03
N ASN A 42 23.77 6.46 7.70
CA ASN A 42 23.44 7.86 7.94
C ASN A 42 22.75 8.15 9.29
N VAL A 43 22.54 7.17 10.17
CA VAL A 43 21.90 7.40 11.49
C VAL A 43 22.92 7.38 12.62
N CYS A 44 23.01 8.47 13.36
CA CYS A 44 23.84 8.52 14.56
C CYS A 44 23.04 8.14 15.82
N THR A 45 23.73 7.71 16.88
CA THR A 45 23.11 7.37 18.18
C THR A 45 22.25 8.52 18.74
N THR A 46 22.63 9.76 18.47
CA THR A 46 21.88 10.96 18.91
C THR A 46 20.50 11.04 18.26
N ASP A 47 20.35 10.65 16.99
CA ASP A 47 19.07 10.68 16.28
C ASP A 47 18.09 9.65 16.85
N ILE A 48 18.59 8.45 17.15
CA ILE A 48 17.84 7.39 17.83
C ILE A 48 17.33 7.87 19.20
N HIS A 49 18.18 8.59 19.95
CA HIS A 49 17.79 9.17 21.23
C HIS A 49 16.72 10.26 21.08
N ASN A 50 16.81 11.10 20.05
CA ASN A 50 15.81 12.13 19.77
C ASN A 50 14.44 11.52 19.44
N LEU A 51 14.42 10.43 18.66
CA LEU A 51 13.20 9.65 18.40
C LEU A 51 12.64 9.07 19.71
N ALA A 52 13.49 8.47 20.55
CA ALA A 52 13.10 7.92 21.86
C ALA A 52 12.46 9.00 22.76
N HIS A 53 13.05 10.19 22.83
CA HIS A 53 12.49 11.31 23.57
C HIS A 53 11.12 11.76 23.05
N SER A 54 10.97 11.87 21.73
CA SER A 54 9.73 12.29 21.07
C SER A 54 8.60 11.30 21.33
N VAL A 55 8.86 10.00 21.13
CA VAL A 55 7.88 8.94 21.36
C VAL A 55 7.53 8.83 22.85
N THR A 56 8.52 8.91 23.74
CA THR A 56 8.30 8.87 25.20
C THR A 56 7.41 10.02 25.66
N GLY A 57 7.68 11.25 25.20
CA GLY A 57 6.87 12.42 25.51
C GLY A 57 5.43 12.28 25.03
N MET A 58 5.23 11.84 23.78
CA MET A 58 3.91 11.59 23.21
C MET A 58 3.17 10.50 24.00
N LEU A 59 3.83 9.39 24.28
CA LEU A 59 3.26 8.25 25.00
C LEU A 59 2.75 8.66 26.38
N LEU A 60 3.58 9.35 27.16
CA LEU A 60 3.24 9.78 28.52
C LEU A 60 2.16 10.86 28.52
N HIS A 61 2.14 11.74 27.52
CA HIS A 61 1.05 12.71 27.38
C HIS A 61 -0.30 12.01 27.16
N MET A 62 -0.34 10.94 26.36
CA MET A 62 -1.56 10.23 26.01
C MET A 62 -2.00 9.18 27.05
N ASN A 63 -1.06 8.57 27.78
CA ASN A 63 -1.31 7.37 28.59
C ASN A 63 -0.80 7.47 30.03
N TRP A 64 -0.59 8.69 30.56
CA TRP A 64 -0.03 8.91 31.91
C TRP A 64 -0.67 8.05 33.00
N THR A 65 -2.00 8.07 33.11
CA THR A 65 -2.72 7.36 34.17
C THR A 65 -2.52 5.85 34.14
N GLU A 66 -2.29 5.32 32.95
CA GLU A 66 -2.09 3.89 32.73
C GLU A 66 -0.65 3.48 33.05
N ILE A 67 0.32 4.26 32.58
CA ILE A 67 1.76 4.00 32.75
C ILE A 67 2.21 4.26 34.19
N ALA A 68 1.66 5.31 34.83
CA ALA A 68 1.94 5.63 36.22
C ALA A 68 1.28 4.67 37.21
N GLY A 69 0.40 3.77 36.75
CA GLY A 69 -0.22 2.76 37.60
C GLY A 69 0.78 1.68 38.03
N GLU A 70 0.77 1.32 39.32
CA GLU A 70 1.62 0.26 39.87
C GLU A 70 1.17 -1.16 39.48
N MET A 71 -0.02 -1.30 38.89
CA MET A 71 -0.68 -2.59 38.60
C MET A 71 -0.58 -3.01 37.12
N LEU A 72 0.53 -2.72 36.44
CA LEU A 72 0.75 -3.19 35.06
C LEU A 72 1.30 -4.63 35.06
N PRO A 73 0.60 -5.60 34.44
CA PRO A 73 1.14 -6.94 34.21
C PRO A 73 2.43 -6.85 33.40
N ASP A 74 3.50 -7.55 33.82
CA ASP A 74 4.82 -7.51 33.17
C ASP A 74 5.19 -6.10 32.68
N ARG A 75 5.32 -5.16 33.63
CA ARG A 75 5.48 -3.71 33.40
C ARG A 75 6.47 -3.40 32.27
N SER A 76 7.61 -4.07 32.24
CA SER A 76 8.65 -3.89 31.20
C SER A 76 8.11 -4.17 29.79
N ASN A 77 7.58 -5.37 29.54
CA ASN A 77 7.10 -5.73 28.21
C ASN A 77 5.81 -5.00 27.82
N THR A 78 4.96 -4.68 28.80
CA THR A 78 3.75 -3.87 28.57
C THR A 78 4.12 -2.44 28.16
N ILE A 79 5.11 -1.81 28.81
CA ILE A 79 5.63 -0.50 28.40
C ILE A 79 6.29 -0.59 27.02
N LYS A 80 7.05 -1.64 26.71
CA LYS A 80 7.59 -1.85 25.35
C LYS A 80 6.49 -1.95 24.29
N GLY A 81 5.40 -2.66 24.57
CA GLY A 81 4.21 -2.69 23.71
C GLY A 81 3.59 -1.31 23.49
N LYS A 82 3.48 -0.50 24.56
CA LYS A 82 2.99 0.89 24.52
C LYS A 82 3.89 1.82 23.72
N ILE A 83 5.20 1.65 23.80
CA ILE A 83 6.17 2.39 23.00
C ILE A 83 5.99 2.08 21.52
N LEU A 84 5.81 0.80 21.14
CA LEU A 84 5.55 0.42 19.75
C LEU A 84 4.22 0.99 19.23
N GLU A 85 3.15 0.97 20.04
CA GLU A 85 1.86 1.59 19.71
C GLU A 85 2.02 3.10 19.47
N ALA A 86 2.72 3.79 20.37
CA ALA A 86 2.99 5.23 20.25
C ALA A 86 3.87 5.56 19.02
N LEU A 87 4.87 4.73 18.71
CA LEU A 87 5.64 4.87 17.48
C LEU A 87 4.74 4.70 16.25
N GLY A 88 3.88 3.69 16.21
CA GLY A 88 2.93 3.50 15.10
C GLY A 88 2.01 4.70 14.90
N VAL A 89 1.46 5.27 15.98
CA VAL A 89 0.66 6.50 15.94
C VAL A 89 1.49 7.67 15.41
N PHE A 90 2.73 7.85 15.91
CA PHE A 90 3.63 8.89 15.47
C PHE A 90 3.90 8.80 13.95
N LEU A 91 4.24 7.60 13.46
CA LEU A 91 4.49 7.37 12.03
C LEU A 91 3.26 7.64 11.17
N LYS A 92 2.07 7.19 11.60
CA LYS A 92 0.81 7.46 10.91
C LYS A 92 0.52 8.97 10.80
N MET A 93 0.82 9.76 11.84
CA MET A 93 0.69 11.23 11.78
C MET A 93 1.66 11.86 10.76
N LYS A 94 2.90 11.39 10.71
CA LYS A 94 3.90 11.90 9.75
C LYS A 94 3.57 11.49 8.32
N MET A 95 3.07 10.28 8.14
CA MET A 95 2.59 9.79 6.86
C MET A 95 1.41 10.62 6.34
N LYS A 96 0.42 10.94 7.18
CA LYS A 96 -0.72 11.76 6.74
C LYS A 96 -0.24 13.10 6.17
N THR A 97 0.75 13.71 6.79
CA THR A 97 1.37 14.95 6.29
C THR A 97 1.94 14.77 4.87
N LEU A 98 2.56 13.63 4.57
CA LEU A 98 3.08 13.31 3.24
C LEU A 98 1.98 13.04 2.23
N ASP A 99 0.98 12.26 2.65
CA ASP A 99 -0.14 11.83 1.83
C ASP A 99 -0.97 13.04 1.37
N ASP A 100 -1.21 14.00 2.26
CA ASP A 100 -1.93 15.25 1.97
C ASP A 100 -1.24 16.11 0.89
N PHE A 101 0.08 15.92 0.66
CA PHE A 101 0.76 16.58 -0.45
C PHE A 101 0.46 15.94 -1.80
N ILE A 102 0.11 14.65 -1.89
CA ILE A 102 -0.03 13.92 -3.16
C ILE A 102 -1.00 14.60 -4.14
N PRO A 103 -2.23 15.00 -3.74
CA PRO A 103 -3.16 15.67 -4.65
C PRO A 103 -2.74 17.11 -4.97
N THR A 104 -2.04 17.75 -4.03
CA THR A 104 -1.72 19.19 -4.05
C THR A 104 -0.30 19.50 -4.48
N VAL A 105 0.48 18.51 -4.93
CA VAL A 105 1.80 18.72 -5.53
C VAL A 105 1.60 19.64 -6.74
N CYS A 106 1.67 20.96 -6.49
CA CYS A 106 1.83 21.97 -7.50
C CYS A 106 3.15 21.63 -8.16
N GLN A 107 3.02 21.13 -9.38
CA GLN A 107 4.10 20.75 -10.26
C GLN A 107 5.31 21.67 -10.06
N GLU A 108 5.15 22.99 -10.05
CA GLU A 108 6.28 23.93 -10.04
C GLU A 108 7.22 23.90 -8.82
N ALA A 109 6.75 23.97 -7.57
CA ALA A 109 7.67 24.18 -6.42
C ALA A 109 8.38 22.88 -5.98
N ILE A 110 7.63 21.78 -5.91
CA ILE A 110 8.19 20.45 -5.62
C ILE A 110 8.85 19.88 -6.88
N GLN A 111 8.38 20.12 -8.13
CA GLN A 111 9.20 19.78 -9.30
C GLN A 111 10.45 20.62 -9.34
N MET A 112 10.47 21.92 -9.04
CA MET A 112 11.73 22.68 -9.14
C MET A 112 12.77 22.12 -8.18
N LYS A 113 12.38 21.79 -6.94
CA LYS A 113 13.26 21.12 -5.97
C LYS A 113 13.60 19.69 -6.40
N ALA A 114 12.61 18.88 -6.76
CA ALA A 114 12.81 17.51 -7.22
C ALA A 114 13.67 17.47 -8.50
N GLN A 115 13.50 18.39 -9.44
CA GLN A 115 14.26 18.55 -10.68
C GLN A 115 15.68 19.04 -10.40
N TYR A 116 15.86 19.97 -9.46
CA TYR A 116 17.19 20.39 -9.02
C TYR A 116 17.95 19.22 -8.38
N LEU A 117 17.31 18.51 -7.44
CA LEU A 117 17.83 17.28 -6.86
C LEU A 117 18.10 16.26 -7.98
N MET A 118 17.15 16.01 -8.88
CA MET A 118 17.28 15.10 -10.03
C MET A 118 18.51 15.41 -10.87
N ASN A 119 18.73 16.68 -11.23
CA ASN A 119 19.87 17.07 -12.06
C ASN A 119 21.20 16.87 -11.33
N SER A 120 21.24 17.20 -10.03
CA SER A 120 22.41 16.94 -9.18
C SER A 120 22.68 15.45 -9.02
N TYR A 121 21.64 14.63 -8.81
CA TYR A 121 21.76 13.19 -8.60
C TYR A 121 22.02 12.42 -9.87
N HIS A 122 21.40 12.77 -10.99
CA HIS A 122 21.70 12.21 -12.31
C HIS A 122 23.17 12.45 -12.66
N ARG A 123 23.70 13.64 -12.36
CA ARG A 123 25.12 13.94 -12.50
C ARG A 123 25.99 13.06 -11.61
N ARG A 124 25.69 12.96 -10.31
CA ARG A 124 26.45 12.11 -9.36
C ARG A 124 26.39 10.62 -9.72
N LEU A 125 25.24 10.13 -10.15
CA LEU A 125 25.07 8.77 -10.64
C LEU A 125 25.91 8.52 -11.88
N THR A 126 25.88 9.44 -12.84
CA THR A 126 26.67 9.36 -14.07
C THR A 126 28.16 9.35 -13.74
N GLU A 127 28.62 10.25 -12.85
CA GLU A 127 30.00 10.30 -12.37
C GLU A 127 30.43 9.00 -11.68
N ALA A 128 29.59 8.44 -10.79
CA ALA A 128 29.86 7.19 -10.10
C ALA A 128 29.94 5.99 -11.06
N LEU A 129 29.03 5.92 -12.04
CA LEU A 129 29.03 4.88 -13.08
C LEU A 129 30.26 5.00 -13.99
N THR A 130 30.63 6.22 -14.40
CA THR A 130 31.83 6.49 -15.20
C THR A 130 33.11 6.09 -14.44
N LEU A 131 33.22 6.46 -13.16
CA LEU A 131 34.35 6.09 -12.32
C LEU A 131 34.48 4.56 -12.21
N ARG A 132 33.36 3.85 -12.03
CA ARG A 132 33.36 2.39 -11.94
C ARG A 132 33.74 1.73 -13.27
N GLN A 133 33.28 2.27 -14.40
CA GLN A 133 33.67 1.81 -15.73
C GLN A 133 35.17 1.96 -15.96
N GLN A 134 35.75 3.10 -15.55
CA GLN A 134 37.20 3.33 -15.60
C GLN A 134 37.98 2.34 -14.72
N GLN A 135 37.48 2.04 -13.52
CA GLN A 135 38.10 1.04 -12.63
C GLN A 135 38.08 -0.37 -13.23
N LEU A 136 36.98 -0.77 -13.86
CA LEU A 136 36.85 -2.07 -14.53
C LEU A 136 37.76 -2.19 -15.76
N GLN A 137 37.88 -1.11 -16.55
CA GLN A 137 38.80 -1.04 -17.69
C GLN A 137 40.25 -1.15 -17.24
N ALA A 138 40.64 -0.40 -16.20
CA ALA A 138 41.98 -0.47 -15.62
C ALA A 138 42.31 -1.87 -15.04
N ALA A 139 41.34 -2.54 -14.42
CA ALA A 139 41.51 -3.91 -13.93
C ALA A 139 41.73 -4.91 -15.08
N ASN A 140 40.95 -4.79 -16.16
CA ASN A 140 41.10 -5.64 -17.36
C ASN A 140 42.45 -5.42 -18.07
N GLU A 141 42.91 -4.18 -18.17
CA GLU A 141 44.22 -3.84 -18.74
C GLU A 141 45.38 -4.38 -17.88
N ALA A 142 45.26 -4.32 -16.55
CA ALA A 142 46.24 -4.88 -15.62
C ALA A 142 46.31 -6.41 -15.69
N THR A 143 45.19 -7.10 -15.91
CA THR A 143 45.17 -8.55 -16.15
C THR A 143 45.67 -8.93 -17.55
N GLY A 144 45.45 -8.07 -18.56
CA GLY A 144 45.94 -8.26 -19.92
C GLY A 144 47.46 -8.11 -20.03
N SER A 145 48.05 -7.13 -19.32
CA SER A 145 49.50 -6.90 -19.35
C SER A 145 50.32 -7.97 -18.61
N ALA A 146 49.71 -8.72 -17.69
CA ALA A 146 50.37 -9.84 -17.02
C ALA A 146 50.51 -11.09 -17.92
N SER A 147 49.74 -11.17 -19.01
CA SER A 147 49.79 -12.30 -19.96
C SER A 147 50.79 -12.12 -21.10
N SER A 148 51.40 -10.93 -21.25
CA SER A 148 52.30 -10.60 -22.37
C SER A 148 53.80 -10.51 -22.01
N THR A 149 54.23 -10.92 -20.81
CA THR A 149 55.65 -11.02 -20.46
C THR A 149 55.99 -12.43 -19.96
N GLY A 150 56.22 -13.35 -20.90
CA GLY A 150 56.56 -14.72 -20.54
C GLY A 150 56.91 -15.67 -21.69
N GLU A 151 57.43 -15.21 -22.82
CA GLU A 151 58.06 -16.11 -23.80
C GLU A 151 59.42 -15.59 -24.26
N ARG A 152 60.48 -16.24 -23.76
CA ARG A 152 61.71 -16.55 -24.52
C ARG A 152 62.65 -17.48 -23.73
N GLY A 153 62.73 -18.72 -24.19
CA GLY A 153 64.01 -19.30 -24.63
C GLY A 153 64.84 -20.18 -23.68
N ALA A 154 64.80 -21.49 -24.00
CA ALA A 154 65.92 -22.44 -24.06
C ALA A 154 66.42 -23.19 -22.80
N GLY A 155 66.28 -24.52 -22.86
CA GLY A 155 67.47 -25.40 -22.95
C GLY A 155 67.85 -26.30 -21.76
N VAL A 156 67.55 -27.60 -21.90
CA VAL A 156 68.35 -28.80 -21.53
C VAL A 156 68.79 -29.03 -20.07
N GLY A 157 68.41 -30.20 -19.53
CA GLY A 157 69.37 -31.11 -18.86
C GLY A 157 69.24 -31.37 -17.35
N ASP A 158 68.87 -32.61 -17.04
CA ASP A 158 69.24 -33.45 -15.89
C ASP A 158 68.74 -33.21 -14.43
N SER A 159 68.55 -34.37 -13.78
CA SER A 159 67.96 -34.66 -12.46
C SER A 159 69.00 -34.52 -11.30
N PRO A 160 68.75 -35.04 -10.08
CA PRO A 160 67.72 -34.76 -9.07
C PRO A 160 68.34 -34.42 -7.67
N SER A 161 67.49 -34.27 -6.65
CA SER A 161 67.65 -34.81 -5.27
C SER A 161 67.55 -33.86 -4.05
N THR A 162 66.71 -34.33 -3.11
CA THR A 162 66.79 -34.28 -1.64
C THR A 162 66.65 -32.96 -0.86
N GLY A 163 65.55 -32.88 -0.10
CA GLY A 163 65.61 -33.00 1.37
C GLY A 163 65.50 -31.72 2.19
N GLY A 164 64.67 -31.78 3.25
CA GLY A 164 64.89 -30.96 4.45
C GLY A 164 63.69 -30.15 4.92
N ALA A 165 63.13 -30.54 6.06
CA ALA A 165 61.99 -29.95 6.76
C ALA A 165 62.34 -28.73 7.64
N SER A 166 61.29 -28.14 8.23
CA SER A 166 61.22 -27.29 9.44
C SER A 166 61.39 -25.77 9.21
N ALA A 167 60.35 -24.93 9.27
CA ALA A 167 59.43 -24.54 10.36
C ALA A 167 59.92 -23.39 11.27
N VAL A 168 58.99 -22.45 11.51
CA VAL A 168 58.84 -21.52 12.67
C VAL A 168 59.48 -20.11 12.60
N SER A 169 58.59 -19.15 12.33
CA SER A 169 58.43 -17.76 12.85
C SER A 169 59.63 -16.85 13.17
N ASN A 170 59.65 -15.63 12.62
CA ASN A 170 59.19 -14.43 13.34
C ASN A 170 59.21 -13.14 12.48
N ALA A 171 58.06 -12.47 12.48
CA ALA A 171 57.80 -11.03 12.63
C ALA A 171 58.65 -9.94 11.93
N THR A 172 57.89 -8.99 11.37
CA THR A 172 58.11 -7.55 11.20
C THR A 172 59.04 -7.03 10.09
N SER A 173 58.43 -6.55 9.00
CA SER A 173 58.53 -5.13 8.65
C SER A 173 57.42 -4.69 7.69
N SER A 174 56.82 -3.57 8.07
CA SER A 174 55.81 -2.75 7.44
C SER A 174 56.06 -2.38 5.96
N SER A 175 55.06 -2.62 5.11
CA SER A 175 54.60 -1.68 4.07
C SER A 175 53.36 -2.24 3.34
N THR A 176 52.20 -2.21 3.99
CA THR A 176 50.90 -2.41 3.32
C THR A 176 50.44 -1.08 2.75
N SER A 177 50.70 -0.85 1.45
CA SER A 177 50.07 0.23 0.69
C SER A 177 48.93 -0.31 -0.16
N ALA A 178 47.70 -0.03 0.28
CA ALA A 178 46.63 0.52 -0.55
C ALA A 178 46.22 -0.20 -1.86
N ALA A 179 45.81 -1.48 -1.80
CA ALA A 179 45.21 -2.13 -2.97
C ALA A 179 44.12 -3.18 -2.69
N ALA A 180 43.46 -3.16 -1.53
CA ALA A 180 42.37 -4.10 -1.25
C ALA A 180 41.31 -3.46 -0.34
N THR A 181 40.20 -3.04 -0.95
CA THR A 181 38.82 -2.94 -0.39
C THR A 181 37.97 -2.16 -1.40
N ALA A 182 37.61 -2.83 -2.50
CA ALA A 182 36.57 -2.37 -3.43
C ALA A 182 35.61 -3.53 -3.68
N GLU A 183 35.13 -4.15 -2.60
CA GLU A 183 34.04 -5.12 -2.63
C GLU A 183 32.72 -4.34 -2.63
N GLY A 184 32.16 -4.18 -3.83
CA GLY A 184 30.83 -3.62 -4.07
C GLY A 184 30.47 -3.84 -5.53
N THR A 185 29.40 -4.56 -5.79
CA THR A 185 28.89 -4.84 -7.14
C THR A 185 28.28 -3.55 -7.74
N LEU A 186 28.14 -3.45 -9.07
CA LEU A 186 27.45 -2.30 -9.72
C LEU A 186 26.02 -2.03 -9.13
N PRO A 187 25.24 -3.06 -8.76
CA PRO A 187 24.01 -2.93 -7.98
C PRO A 187 24.16 -2.23 -6.62
N ASP A 188 25.30 -2.33 -5.94
CA ASP A 188 25.47 -1.75 -4.60
C ASP A 188 25.68 -0.23 -4.68
N ALA A 189 26.49 0.23 -5.64
CA ALA A 189 26.68 1.66 -5.90
C ALA A 189 25.37 2.35 -6.31
N ALA A 190 24.52 1.62 -7.00
CA ALA A 190 23.21 2.07 -7.42
C ALA A 190 22.20 2.21 -6.30
N LYS A 191 22.07 1.16 -5.49
CA LYS A 191 21.25 1.13 -4.27
C LYS A 191 21.65 2.29 -3.35
N GLU A 192 22.95 2.59 -3.25
CA GLU A 192 23.46 3.73 -2.49
C GLU A 192 23.06 5.09 -3.06
N VAL A 193 23.14 5.29 -4.38
CA VAL A 193 22.71 6.56 -4.99
C VAL A 193 21.19 6.77 -4.86
N ILE A 194 20.39 5.73 -5.06
CA ILE A 194 18.93 5.77 -4.85
C ILE A 194 18.63 6.07 -3.38
N SER A 195 19.37 5.45 -2.47
CA SER A 195 19.26 5.67 -1.04
C SER A 195 19.47 7.15 -0.67
N GLN A 196 20.58 7.74 -1.11
CA GLN A 196 20.88 9.15 -0.86
C GLN A 196 19.85 10.10 -1.45
N PHE A 197 19.33 9.78 -2.65
CA PHE A 197 18.26 10.54 -3.26
C PHE A 197 16.99 10.51 -2.40
N LEU A 198 16.47 9.31 -2.10
CA LEU A 198 15.22 9.14 -1.33
C LEU A 198 15.35 9.78 0.06
N PHE A 199 16.51 9.67 0.69
CA PHE A 199 16.78 10.28 1.99
C PHE A 199 16.75 11.80 1.93
N SER A 200 17.41 12.40 0.93
CA SER A 200 17.39 13.86 0.78
C SER A 200 16.00 14.37 0.42
N PHE A 201 15.30 13.65 -0.46
CA PHE A 201 13.93 13.96 -0.82
C PHE A 201 12.99 13.92 0.39
N TRP A 202 13.13 12.89 1.24
CA TRP A 202 12.41 12.80 2.51
C TRP A 202 12.63 14.04 3.39
N LEU A 203 13.89 14.41 3.64
CA LEU A 203 14.21 15.57 4.48
C LEU A 203 13.66 16.87 3.90
N ASP A 204 13.79 17.08 2.59
CA ASP A 204 13.32 18.29 1.93
C ASP A 204 11.80 18.45 2.00
N VAL A 205 11.05 17.34 1.90
CA VAL A 205 9.58 17.34 2.02
C VAL A 205 9.15 17.58 3.47
N GLN A 206 9.92 17.07 4.44
CA GLN A 206 9.65 17.27 5.87
C GLN A 206 10.10 18.65 6.39
N THR A 207 10.88 19.40 5.60
CA THR A 207 11.41 20.70 6.04
C THR A 207 10.30 21.75 6.05
N PRO A 208 10.00 22.36 7.22
CA PRO A 208 9.02 23.44 7.28
C PRO A 208 9.40 24.60 6.36
N GLN A 209 8.41 25.26 5.75
CA GLN A 209 8.64 26.47 4.93
C GLN A 209 9.37 27.60 5.69
N THR A 210 9.43 27.51 7.03
CA THR A 210 10.09 28.46 7.93
C THR A 210 11.62 28.29 8.01
N GLY A 211 12.21 27.31 7.31
CA GLY A 211 13.67 27.11 7.26
C GLY A 211 14.30 26.58 8.56
N GLN A 212 13.49 26.05 9.48
CA GLN A 212 13.97 25.36 10.67
C GLN A 212 14.56 23.99 10.27
N PRO A 213 15.69 23.56 10.87
CA PRO A 213 16.26 22.25 10.61
C PRO A 213 15.27 21.14 11.00
N VAL A 214 15.26 20.07 10.21
CA VAL A 214 14.45 18.89 10.51
C VAL A 214 14.96 18.22 11.79
N GLY A 215 14.06 17.80 12.68
CA GLY A 215 14.44 17.11 13.92
C GLY A 215 15.13 15.76 13.66
N GLY A 216 16.04 15.35 14.55
CA GLY A 216 16.82 14.12 14.41
C GLY A 216 15.96 12.85 14.32
N GLU A 217 14.74 12.87 14.85
CA GLU A 217 13.77 11.78 14.71
C GLU A 217 13.38 11.51 13.24
N MET A 218 13.37 12.54 12.38
CA MET A 218 13.08 12.38 10.95
C MET A 218 14.24 11.81 10.17
N HIS A 219 15.48 12.03 10.63
CA HIS A 219 16.66 11.39 10.07
C HIS A 219 16.57 9.88 10.28
N THR A 220 16.21 9.43 11.49
CA THR A 220 16.02 7.99 11.76
C THR A 220 14.92 7.38 10.88
N ILE A 221 13.75 8.03 10.81
CA ILE A 221 12.63 7.52 10.00
C ILE A 221 12.96 7.50 8.51
N GLY A 222 13.59 8.56 8.01
CA GLY A 222 14.04 8.64 6.62
C GLY A 222 14.99 7.52 6.27
N SER A 223 16.00 7.25 7.11
CA SER A 223 16.97 6.18 6.86
C SER A 223 16.34 4.79 6.88
N ILE A 224 15.37 4.54 7.77
CA ILE A 224 14.61 3.28 7.82
C ILE A 224 13.80 3.08 6.54
N LEU A 225 13.02 4.10 6.15
CA LEU A 225 12.20 4.04 4.94
C LEU A 225 13.03 3.80 3.68
N VAL A 226 14.14 4.52 3.58
CA VAL A 226 15.06 4.39 2.45
C VAL A 226 15.66 2.99 2.39
N GLY A 227 16.14 2.47 3.52
CA GLY A 227 16.66 1.10 3.61
C GLY A 227 15.63 0.07 3.14
N GLY A 228 14.38 0.16 3.62
CA GLY A 228 13.30 -0.75 3.24
C GLY A 228 12.90 -0.65 1.76
N ILE A 229 12.81 0.56 1.20
CA ILE A 229 12.52 0.75 -0.23
C ILE A 229 13.64 0.17 -1.09
N VAL A 230 14.89 0.43 -0.72
CA VAL A 230 16.07 0.00 -1.48
C VAL A 230 16.24 -1.52 -1.46
N GLN A 231 15.94 -2.17 -0.32
CA GLN A 231 15.90 -3.63 -0.21
C GLN A 231 14.79 -4.27 -1.05
N GLY A 232 13.69 -3.56 -1.28
CA GLY A 232 12.57 -4.04 -2.08
C GLY A 232 12.79 -4.00 -3.60
N PHE A 233 13.89 -3.40 -4.09
CA PHE A 233 14.21 -3.48 -5.51
C PHE A 233 14.68 -4.89 -5.85
N PRO A 234 14.14 -5.50 -6.93
CA PRO A 234 14.57 -6.82 -7.37
C PRO A 234 16.07 -6.83 -7.64
N ASP A 235 16.73 -7.87 -7.14
CA ASP A 235 18.14 -8.11 -7.43
C ASP A 235 18.36 -8.29 -8.94
N PRO A 236 19.55 -7.92 -9.44
CA PRO A 236 19.87 -8.05 -10.86
C PRO A 236 19.74 -9.49 -11.34
N THR A 237 19.35 -9.68 -12.60
CA THR A 237 19.39 -11.00 -13.24
C THR A 237 20.84 -11.48 -13.41
N GLU A 238 21.06 -12.78 -13.63
CA GLU A 238 22.42 -13.31 -13.90
C GLU A 238 23.10 -12.60 -15.09
N GLU A 239 22.32 -12.23 -16.12
CA GLU A 239 22.80 -11.49 -17.30
C GLU A 239 23.23 -10.05 -16.94
N GLU A 240 22.53 -9.40 -16.01
CA GLU A 240 22.85 -8.05 -15.51
C GLU A 240 24.03 -8.04 -14.53
N SER A 241 24.20 -9.13 -13.78
CA SER A 241 25.35 -9.31 -12.89
C SER A 241 26.67 -9.47 -13.66
N THR A 242 26.59 -9.88 -14.93
CA THR A 242 27.74 -10.15 -15.81
C THR A 242 27.97 -9.06 -16.85
N GLN A 243 26.95 -8.24 -17.18
CA GLN A 243 27.05 -7.13 -18.14
C GLN A 243 26.83 -5.75 -17.48
N PRO A 244 27.89 -4.96 -17.25
CA PRO A 244 27.80 -3.65 -16.60
C PRO A 244 26.85 -2.66 -17.29
N GLU A 245 26.76 -2.69 -18.63
CA GLU A 245 25.91 -1.78 -19.41
C GLU A 245 24.41 -2.08 -19.22
N ALA A 246 24.03 -3.35 -19.05
CA ALA A 246 22.64 -3.76 -18.83
C ALA A 246 22.16 -3.35 -17.43
N ALA A 247 22.98 -3.58 -16.40
CA ALA A 247 22.70 -3.13 -15.05
C ALA A 247 22.65 -1.60 -14.94
N GLN A 248 23.53 -0.88 -15.65
CA GLN A 248 23.51 0.58 -15.75
C GLN A 248 22.23 1.12 -16.39
N ARG A 249 21.75 0.49 -17.47
CA ARG A 249 20.53 0.88 -18.18
C ARG A 249 19.29 0.64 -17.32
N ARG A 250 19.21 -0.50 -16.63
CA ARG A 250 18.11 -0.80 -15.69
C ARG A 250 18.09 0.19 -14.52
N LEU A 251 19.27 0.59 -14.04
CA LEU A 251 19.35 1.60 -13.00
C LEU A 251 18.83 2.95 -13.43
N GLN A 252 19.26 3.39 -14.62
CA GLN A 252 18.75 4.63 -15.20
C GLN A 252 17.25 4.57 -15.39
N ILE A 253 16.68 3.42 -15.78
CA ILE A 253 15.23 3.24 -15.91
C ILE A 253 14.54 3.32 -14.54
N LEU A 254 15.01 2.58 -13.52
CA LEU A 254 14.42 2.61 -12.17
C LEU A 254 14.48 4.01 -11.55
N VAL A 255 15.61 4.68 -11.70
CA VAL A 255 15.83 6.05 -11.25
C VAL A 255 14.95 7.01 -12.06
N GLN A 256 14.95 6.95 -13.39
CA GLN A 256 14.15 7.84 -14.23
C GLN A 256 12.64 7.63 -14.05
N GLN A 257 12.17 6.39 -13.87
CA GLN A 257 10.78 6.07 -13.56
C GLN A 257 10.38 6.62 -12.19
N SER A 258 11.19 6.34 -11.16
CA SER A 258 10.96 6.87 -9.81
C SER A 258 10.98 8.40 -9.83
N LEU A 259 11.88 9.03 -10.59
CA LEU A 259 12.09 10.48 -10.54
C LEU A 259 11.20 11.30 -11.50
N SER A 260 10.58 10.67 -12.50
CA SER A 260 9.71 11.36 -13.48
C SER A 260 8.40 11.88 -12.87
N SER A 261 8.01 11.37 -11.69
CA SER A 261 6.73 11.62 -11.04
C SER A 261 6.93 11.71 -9.52
N PRO A 262 7.25 12.89 -8.97
CA PRO A 262 7.52 13.06 -7.54
C PRO A 262 6.37 12.56 -6.64
N GLN A 263 5.12 12.68 -7.09
CA GLN A 263 3.96 12.15 -6.37
C GLN A 263 3.97 10.61 -6.25
N GLU A 264 4.52 9.88 -7.24
CA GLU A 264 4.64 8.42 -7.17
C GLU A 264 5.74 7.99 -6.19
N VAL A 265 6.82 8.76 -6.05
CA VAL A 265 7.83 8.53 -4.98
C VAL A 265 7.20 8.73 -3.61
N LEU A 266 6.48 9.84 -3.42
CA LEU A 266 5.78 10.13 -2.17
C LEU A 266 4.78 9.03 -1.82
N ALA A 267 4.03 8.54 -2.81
CA ALA A 267 3.12 7.43 -2.62
C ALA A 267 3.84 6.14 -2.21
N LEU A 268 4.93 5.77 -2.89
CA LEU A 268 5.74 4.60 -2.54
C LEU A 268 6.27 4.70 -1.10
N MET A 269 6.82 5.85 -0.72
CA MET A 269 7.32 6.08 0.64
C MET A 269 6.20 5.99 1.68
N SER A 270 5.04 6.56 1.39
CA SER A 270 3.87 6.53 2.28
C SER A 270 3.31 5.12 2.43
N CYS A 271 3.22 4.34 1.34
CA CYS A 271 2.81 2.94 1.39
C CYS A 271 3.77 2.08 2.22
N ARG A 272 5.10 2.28 2.09
CA ARG A 272 6.08 1.57 2.92
C ARG A 272 6.02 1.98 4.39
N LEU A 273 5.75 3.24 4.67
CA LEU A 273 5.53 3.71 6.03
C LEU A 273 4.26 3.10 6.65
N ASN A 274 3.22 2.88 5.85
CA ASN A 274 2.01 2.15 6.23
C ASN A 274 2.32 0.69 6.58
N ASP A 275 3.03 -0.04 5.71
CA ASP A 275 3.44 -1.43 5.96
C ASP A 275 4.23 -1.54 7.27
N LEU A 276 5.16 -0.60 7.49
CA LEU A 276 5.97 -0.52 8.70
C LEU A 276 5.11 -0.27 9.95
N THR A 277 4.17 0.66 9.84
CA THR A 277 3.24 0.99 10.91
C THR A 277 2.39 -0.22 11.28
N ALA A 278 1.85 -0.95 10.31
CA ALA A 278 1.06 -2.16 10.55
C ALA A 278 1.89 -3.26 11.25
N GLN A 279 3.16 -3.44 10.88
CA GLN A 279 4.07 -4.38 11.55
C GLN A 279 4.30 -4.00 13.02
N LEU A 280 4.58 -2.73 13.31
CA LEU A 280 4.79 -2.25 14.68
C LEU A 280 3.54 -2.45 15.55
N ILE A 281 2.36 -2.16 14.99
CA ILE A 281 1.09 -2.37 15.69
C ILE A 281 0.83 -3.86 15.93
N ARG A 282 1.12 -4.74 14.97
CA ARG A 282 1.03 -6.20 15.18
C ARG A 282 1.91 -6.66 16.34
N LEU A 283 3.18 -6.26 16.34
CA LEU A 283 4.13 -6.61 17.40
C LEU A 283 3.68 -6.09 18.77
N SER A 284 3.16 -4.86 18.82
CA SER A 284 2.58 -4.28 20.02
C SER A 284 1.43 -5.14 20.57
N MET A 285 0.50 -5.56 19.70
CA MET A 285 -0.63 -6.40 20.13
C MET A 285 -0.21 -7.81 20.55
N GLU A 286 0.80 -8.40 19.91
CA GLU A 286 1.37 -9.67 20.35
C GLU A 286 2.00 -9.57 21.74
N LEU A 287 2.71 -8.48 22.03
CA LEU A 287 3.25 -8.21 23.37
C LEU A 287 2.13 -8.03 24.39
N TYR A 288 1.08 -7.28 24.07
CA TYR A 288 -0.08 -7.12 24.95
C TYR A 288 -0.77 -8.45 25.27
N HIS A 289 -0.89 -9.33 24.28
CA HIS A 289 -1.44 -10.66 24.50
C HIS A 289 -0.55 -11.50 25.40
N ARG A 290 0.76 -11.55 25.14
CA ARG A 290 1.74 -12.35 25.91
C ARG A 290 1.84 -11.88 27.37
N THR A 291 1.77 -10.58 27.60
CA THR A 291 1.82 -9.96 28.94
C THR A 291 0.49 -10.04 29.69
N GLN A 292 -0.57 -10.56 29.07
CA GLN A 292 -1.94 -10.56 29.60
C GLN A 292 -2.50 -9.15 29.86
N TYR A 293 -1.88 -8.13 29.28
CA TYR A 293 -2.36 -6.75 29.36
C TYR A 293 -3.65 -6.55 28.54
N MET A 294 -3.75 -7.16 27.35
CA MET A 294 -4.95 -7.10 26.51
C MET A 294 -5.11 -8.38 25.67
N SER A 295 -6.34 -8.89 25.56
CA SER A 295 -6.62 -10.04 24.68
C SER A 295 -6.57 -9.65 23.20
N ILE A 296 -6.37 -10.63 22.31
CA ILE A 296 -6.38 -10.42 20.86
C ILE A 296 -7.75 -9.90 20.38
N GLU A 297 -8.85 -10.37 20.97
CA GLU A 297 -10.19 -9.90 20.61
C GLU A 297 -10.40 -8.43 21.00
N THR A 298 -9.84 -8.01 22.14
CA THR A 298 -9.97 -6.64 22.65
C THR A 298 -9.08 -5.67 21.88
N SER A 299 -7.94 -6.14 21.37
CA SER A 299 -7.02 -5.32 20.57
C SER A 299 -7.44 -5.16 19.11
N ARG A 300 -8.18 -6.12 18.54
CA ARG A 300 -8.55 -6.14 17.12
C ARG A 300 -9.18 -4.82 16.62
N PRO A 301 -10.14 -4.17 17.31
CA PRO A 301 -10.68 -2.89 16.85
C PRO A 301 -9.64 -1.75 16.83
N LYS A 302 -8.67 -1.77 17.76
CA LYS A 302 -7.57 -0.79 17.77
C LYS A 302 -6.64 -0.99 16.57
N MET A 303 -6.42 -2.25 16.19
CA MET A 303 -5.60 -2.59 15.03
C MET A 303 -6.24 -2.11 13.73
N GLN A 304 -7.55 -2.27 13.55
CA GLN A 304 -8.25 -2.00 12.29
C GLN A 304 -7.88 -0.66 11.63
N SER A 305 -7.66 0.39 12.42
CA SER A 305 -7.28 1.69 11.87
C SER A 305 -5.90 1.75 11.21
N PHE A 306 -5.03 0.75 11.39
CA PHE A 306 -3.65 0.72 10.89
C PHE A 306 -3.42 -0.30 9.77
N PHE A 307 -4.44 -1.09 9.42
CA PHE A 307 -4.31 -2.16 8.44
C PHE A 307 -5.11 -1.83 7.19
N GLN A 308 -4.52 -2.08 6.03
CA GLN A 308 -5.14 -1.87 4.73
C GLN A 308 -5.44 -3.19 4.02
N TYR A 309 -4.75 -4.28 4.39
CA TYR A 309 -4.81 -5.55 3.71
C TYR A 309 -5.60 -6.55 4.55
N TYR A 310 -6.62 -7.14 3.96
CA TYR A 310 -7.50 -8.08 4.63
C TYR A 310 -7.80 -9.30 3.79
N THR A 311 -8.02 -10.45 4.43
CA THR A 311 -8.58 -11.65 3.79
C THR A 311 -9.90 -12.01 4.45
N ILE A 312 -10.80 -12.60 3.65
CA ILE A 312 -12.12 -13.02 4.08
C ILE A 312 -12.22 -14.54 4.01
N ASP A 313 -12.46 -15.18 5.16
CA ASP A 313 -12.74 -16.62 5.21
C ASP A 313 -14.21 -16.88 4.85
N THR A 314 -14.44 -17.31 3.61
CA THR A 314 -15.78 -17.63 3.10
C THR A 314 -16.33 -18.98 3.58
N LYS A 315 -15.51 -19.82 4.24
CA LYS A 315 -15.92 -21.16 4.71
C LYS A 315 -16.55 -21.11 6.09
N GLN A 316 -16.28 -20.09 6.88
CA GLN A 316 -16.91 -19.91 8.18
C GLN A 316 -18.35 -19.44 7.99
N SER A 317 -19.31 -20.35 8.17
CA SER A 317 -20.72 -20.06 7.97
C SER A 317 -21.41 -19.39 9.16
N GLU A 318 -20.70 -19.23 10.28
CA GLU A 318 -21.20 -18.56 11.48
C GLU A 318 -20.58 -17.16 11.60
N MET A 319 -21.46 -16.19 11.83
CA MET A 319 -21.16 -14.78 11.86
C MET A 319 -20.37 -14.45 13.13
N SER A 320 -19.05 -14.35 13.01
CA SER A 320 -18.14 -14.04 14.10
C SER A 320 -17.11 -13.02 13.63
N THR A 321 -16.52 -12.31 14.59
CA THR A 321 -15.34 -11.44 14.44
C THR A 321 -14.12 -12.13 13.80
N SER A 322 -14.22 -13.41 13.43
CA SER A 322 -13.22 -14.27 12.79
C SER A 322 -13.31 -14.32 11.25
N LEU A 323 -14.29 -13.67 10.62
CA LEU A 323 -14.42 -13.66 9.15
C LEU A 323 -13.30 -12.90 8.45
N LEU A 324 -12.70 -11.90 9.13
CA LEU A 324 -11.72 -10.99 8.56
C LEU A 324 -10.37 -11.18 9.26
N SER A 325 -9.33 -11.47 8.48
CA SER A 325 -7.94 -11.45 8.95
C SER A 325 -7.20 -10.27 8.35
N SER A 326 -6.50 -9.50 9.18
CA SER A 326 -5.70 -8.35 8.75
C SER A 326 -4.26 -8.75 8.47
N HIS A 327 -3.61 -8.12 7.49
CA HIS A 327 -2.25 -8.41 7.02
C HIS A 327 -1.42 -7.13 6.98
N THR A 328 -0.12 -7.23 7.25
CA THR A 328 0.75 -6.04 7.40
C THR A 328 1.24 -5.47 6.08
N SER A 329 1.15 -6.23 5.00
CA SER A 329 1.52 -5.78 3.65
C SER A 329 0.82 -6.60 2.59
N GLN A 330 0.80 -6.10 1.37
CA GLN A 330 0.36 -6.84 0.18
C GLN A 330 1.24 -8.07 -0.14
N ASP A 331 2.45 -8.13 0.42
CA ASP A 331 3.41 -9.20 0.18
C ASP A 331 3.22 -10.41 1.11
N ASP A 332 2.32 -10.29 2.09
CA ASP A 332 1.93 -11.37 3.00
C ASP A 332 1.45 -12.60 2.20
N PRO A 333 2.04 -13.79 2.38
CA PRO A 333 1.66 -14.99 1.66
C PRO A 333 0.19 -15.40 1.85
N GLU A 334 -0.39 -15.17 3.03
CA GLU A 334 -1.80 -15.50 3.28
C GLU A 334 -2.71 -14.55 2.50
N TYR A 335 -2.34 -13.26 2.44
CA TYR A 335 -3.05 -12.27 1.64
C TYR A 335 -2.99 -12.57 0.14
N ARG A 336 -1.79 -12.89 -0.37
CA ARG A 336 -1.55 -13.16 -1.80
C ARG A 336 -2.22 -14.43 -2.31
N ASN A 337 -2.31 -15.45 -1.46
CA ASN A 337 -2.87 -16.75 -1.83
C ASN A 337 -4.36 -16.87 -1.48
N SER A 338 -4.95 -15.85 -0.86
CA SER A 338 -6.36 -15.85 -0.54
C SER A 338 -7.22 -15.76 -1.81
N VAL A 339 -8.32 -16.49 -1.80
CA VAL A 339 -9.33 -16.43 -2.86
C VAL A 339 -10.26 -15.23 -2.70
N PHE A 340 -10.25 -14.55 -1.55
CA PHE A 340 -11.01 -13.32 -1.35
C PHE A 340 -10.23 -12.39 -0.43
N SER A 341 -9.60 -11.41 -1.04
CA SER A 341 -8.81 -10.37 -0.40
C SER A 341 -9.49 -9.02 -0.58
N VAL A 342 -9.30 -8.15 0.41
CA VAL A 342 -9.79 -6.78 0.40
C VAL A 342 -8.63 -5.85 0.70
N GLN A 343 -8.44 -4.85 -0.16
CA GLN A 343 -7.55 -3.74 0.12
C GLN A 343 -8.38 -2.50 0.41
N LEU A 344 -8.32 -2.00 1.64
CA LEU A 344 -8.86 -0.70 2.01
C LEU A 344 -7.92 0.39 1.48
N ILE A 345 -8.46 1.28 0.65
CA ILE A 345 -7.75 2.43 0.08
C ILE A 345 -8.25 3.68 0.82
N ASP A 346 -7.55 4.02 1.90
CA ASP A 346 -7.87 5.11 2.83
C ASP A 346 -6.79 6.21 2.84
N SER A 347 -5.87 6.17 1.88
CA SER A 347 -4.84 7.19 1.63
C SER A 347 -4.71 7.48 0.14
N TYR A 348 -4.26 8.69 -0.21
CA TYR A 348 -3.96 9.08 -1.58
C TYR A 348 -2.82 8.24 -2.17
N SER A 349 -1.86 7.83 -1.35
CA SER A 349 -0.76 6.95 -1.75
C SER A 349 -1.26 5.58 -2.20
N ALA A 350 -2.16 4.96 -1.43
CA ALA A 350 -2.72 3.67 -1.76
C ALA A 350 -3.59 3.76 -3.03
N LEU A 351 -4.32 4.88 -3.20
CA LEU A 351 -5.08 5.15 -4.41
C LEU A 351 -4.14 5.28 -5.62
N LEU A 352 -3.04 6.02 -5.50
CA LEU A 352 -2.09 6.17 -6.59
C LEU A 352 -1.45 4.83 -7.00
N GLU A 353 -1.14 3.95 -6.05
CA GLU A 353 -0.66 2.60 -6.35
C GLU A 353 -1.72 1.74 -7.07
N LEU A 354 -3.00 1.84 -6.70
CA LEU A 354 -4.09 1.20 -7.43
C LEU A 354 -4.18 1.72 -8.88
N LEU A 355 -4.15 3.03 -9.08
CA LEU A 355 -4.18 3.63 -10.42
C LEU A 355 -2.96 3.20 -11.26
N LYS A 356 -1.78 3.08 -10.65
CA LYS A 356 -0.58 2.54 -11.31
C LYS A 356 -0.74 1.07 -11.70
N LYS A 357 -1.41 0.25 -10.87
CA LYS A 357 -1.70 -1.15 -11.20
C LYS A 357 -2.63 -1.27 -12.41
N ILE A 358 -3.67 -0.44 -12.46
CA ILE A 358 -4.59 -0.33 -13.61
C ILE A 358 -3.80 0.08 -14.86
N ASP A 359 -2.91 1.04 -14.71
CA ASP A 359 -2.08 1.52 -15.79
C ASP A 359 -1.12 0.45 -16.35
N ALA A 360 -0.40 -0.22 -15.45
CA ALA A 360 0.60 -1.22 -15.79
C ALA A 360 0.00 -2.46 -16.47
N THR A 361 -1.27 -2.75 -16.20
CA THR A 361 -1.99 -3.91 -16.76
C THR A 361 -2.79 -3.60 -18.02
N ASP A 362 -2.83 -2.31 -18.42
CA ASP A 362 -3.72 -1.81 -19.48
C ASP A 362 -5.15 -2.33 -19.30
N GLU A 363 -5.67 -2.18 -18.08
CA GLU A 363 -6.95 -2.75 -17.69
C GLU A 363 -8.09 -2.25 -18.60
N ARG A 364 -8.89 -3.17 -19.15
CA ARG A 364 -9.99 -2.87 -20.07
C ARG A 364 -11.37 -3.21 -19.52
N LEU A 365 -11.40 -3.87 -18.37
CA LEU A 365 -12.62 -4.34 -17.75
C LEU A 365 -12.45 -4.26 -16.23
N ILE A 366 -13.39 -3.60 -15.58
CA ILE A 366 -13.47 -3.52 -14.12
C ILE A 366 -14.90 -3.74 -13.67
N ALA A 367 -15.09 -4.32 -12.49
CA ALA A 367 -16.36 -4.23 -11.79
C ALA A 367 -16.29 -3.11 -10.77
N VAL A 368 -17.40 -2.37 -10.62
CA VAL A 368 -17.51 -1.27 -9.67
C VAL A 368 -18.84 -1.33 -8.92
N ASP A 369 -18.80 -0.89 -7.66
CA ASP A 369 -19.97 -0.65 -6.84
C ASP A 369 -19.75 0.54 -5.90
N PHE A 370 -20.82 1.05 -5.29
CA PHE A 370 -20.79 2.32 -4.55
C PHE A 370 -21.67 2.26 -3.30
N GLU A 371 -21.17 2.81 -2.19
CA GLU A 371 -21.91 2.83 -0.92
C GLU A 371 -21.94 4.21 -0.28
N GLY A 372 -23.04 4.53 0.37
CA GLY A 372 -23.26 5.85 0.95
C GLY A 372 -24.53 6.02 1.76
N VAL A 373 -24.78 7.23 2.21
CA VAL A 373 -25.96 7.53 3.07
C VAL A 373 -27.11 7.96 2.19
N LYS A 374 -28.09 7.07 1.97
CA LYS A 374 -29.19 7.30 1.02
C LYS A 374 -28.65 7.77 -0.34
N LEU A 375 -27.69 7.00 -0.87
CA LEU A 375 -26.87 7.37 -2.01
C LEU A 375 -27.70 7.85 -3.21
N ASN A 376 -27.50 9.12 -3.58
CA ASN A 376 -28.05 9.82 -4.76
C ASN A 376 -27.43 11.24 -4.80
N ARG A 377 -27.99 12.18 -5.56
CA ARG A 377 -27.52 13.59 -5.57
C ARG A 377 -27.51 14.31 -4.21
N ASP A 378 -28.37 13.92 -3.28
CA ASP A 378 -28.53 14.56 -1.96
C ASP A 378 -27.82 13.78 -0.84
N GLY A 379 -27.60 12.48 -1.03
CA GLY A 379 -27.00 11.58 -0.04
C GLY A 379 -25.53 11.25 -0.33
N PRO A 380 -24.59 11.45 0.62
CA PRO A 380 -23.16 11.40 0.33
C PRO A 380 -22.68 10.01 -0.08
N LEU A 381 -21.85 9.97 -1.13
CA LEU A 381 -21.03 8.83 -1.49
C LEU A 381 -19.90 8.67 -0.46
N CYS A 382 -19.75 7.46 0.07
CA CYS A 382 -18.78 7.17 1.11
C CYS A 382 -17.68 6.20 0.66
N LEU A 383 -18.04 5.15 -0.08
CA LEU A 383 -17.11 4.11 -0.52
C LEU A 383 -17.31 3.81 -2.01
N ILE A 384 -16.23 3.44 -2.68
CA ILE A 384 -16.24 2.90 -4.04
C ILE A 384 -15.55 1.55 -4.00
N GLN A 385 -16.19 0.50 -4.49
CA GLN A 385 -15.58 -0.81 -4.60
C GLN A 385 -15.16 -1.07 -6.04
N MET A 386 -14.00 -1.71 -6.23
CA MET A 386 -13.46 -2.00 -7.55
C MET A 386 -12.80 -3.38 -7.57
N THR A 387 -13.15 -4.18 -8.59
CA THR A 387 -12.50 -5.47 -8.88
C THR A 387 -11.90 -5.40 -10.27
N LEU A 388 -10.60 -5.70 -10.38
CA LEU A 388 -9.85 -5.65 -11.65
C LEU A 388 -9.97 -6.98 -12.40
N SER A 389 -10.08 -6.97 -13.73
CA SER A 389 -10.25 -8.22 -14.50
C SER A 389 -9.02 -9.13 -14.52
N ARG A 390 -7.84 -8.58 -14.30
CA ARG A 390 -6.60 -9.38 -14.23
C ARG A 390 -6.45 -10.14 -12.92
N ASP A 391 -7.13 -9.68 -11.87
CA ASP A 391 -7.02 -10.23 -10.53
C ASP A 391 -8.35 -10.08 -9.81
N HIS A 392 -9.24 -11.04 -10.05
CA HIS A 392 -10.57 -11.04 -9.43
C HIS A 392 -10.50 -11.27 -7.92
N SER A 393 -9.39 -11.83 -7.40
CA SER A 393 -9.29 -12.26 -6.00
C SER A 393 -9.28 -11.09 -5.02
N VAL A 394 -8.87 -9.90 -5.48
CA VAL A 394 -8.76 -8.68 -4.68
C VAL A 394 -9.89 -7.72 -5.02
N VAL A 395 -10.59 -7.25 -3.99
CA VAL A 395 -11.53 -6.12 -4.08
C VAL A 395 -10.89 -4.91 -3.42
N TYR A 396 -10.79 -3.82 -4.16
CA TYR A 396 -10.33 -2.53 -3.65
C TYR A 396 -11.53 -1.76 -3.11
N VAL A 397 -11.49 -1.37 -1.84
CA VAL A 397 -12.54 -0.55 -1.21
C VAL A 397 -11.95 0.84 -0.96
N ILE A 398 -12.33 1.80 -1.78
CA ILE A 398 -11.82 3.17 -1.78
C ILE A 398 -12.70 4.04 -0.88
N ASP A 399 -12.10 4.59 0.16
CA ASP A 399 -12.77 5.42 1.15
C ASP A 399 -12.80 6.89 0.71
N VAL A 400 -13.70 7.21 -0.22
CA VAL A 400 -13.86 8.57 -0.74
C VAL A 400 -14.44 9.54 0.28
N PHE A 401 -15.02 9.05 1.38
CA PHE A 401 -15.49 9.91 2.47
C PHE A 401 -14.32 10.62 3.16
N ILE A 402 -13.23 9.91 3.46
CA ILE A 402 -12.07 10.53 4.11
C ILE A 402 -11.09 11.15 3.11
N LEU A 403 -11.01 10.61 1.89
CA LEU A 403 -10.15 11.15 0.83
C LEU A 403 -10.77 12.36 0.12
N ALA A 404 -12.07 12.60 0.34
CA ALA A 404 -12.86 13.66 -0.27
C ALA A 404 -12.81 13.65 -1.82
N GLY A 405 -13.35 14.70 -2.44
CA GLY A 405 -13.40 14.83 -3.91
C GLY A 405 -12.02 14.84 -4.60
N ALA A 406 -10.93 15.12 -3.87
CA ALA A 406 -9.57 15.10 -4.41
C ALA A 406 -9.14 13.70 -4.89
N ALA A 407 -9.59 12.63 -4.24
CA ALA A 407 -9.32 11.27 -4.70
C ALA A 407 -9.89 11.00 -6.10
N ILE A 408 -11.03 11.60 -6.44
CA ILE A 408 -11.72 11.30 -7.69
C ILE A 408 -11.00 11.95 -8.89
N SER A 409 -10.57 13.20 -8.77
CA SER A 409 -10.10 13.99 -9.93
C SER A 409 -8.68 14.53 -9.83
N GLN A 410 -8.07 14.59 -8.63
CA GLN A 410 -6.77 15.23 -8.43
C GLN A 410 -5.61 14.23 -8.32
N VAL A 411 -5.83 13.07 -7.70
CA VAL A 411 -4.81 12.00 -7.65
C VAL A 411 -4.68 11.37 -9.02
N LYS A 412 -3.48 11.45 -9.60
CA LYS A 412 -3.21 10.95 -10.95
C LYS A 412 -1.82 10.34 -11.10
N THR A 413 -1.73 9.33 -11.95
CA THR A 413 -0.47 8.73 -12.37
C THR A 413 0.32 9.65 -13.29
N SER A 414 1.58 9.30 -13.58
CA SER A 414 2.39 9.90 -14.65
C SER A 414 1.74 9.83 -16.04
N ARG A 415 0.80 8.91 -16.26
CA ARG A 415 0.01 8.83 -17.51
C ARG A 415 -1.28 9.67 -17.45
N ASN A 416 -1.45 10.47 -16.42
CA ASN A 416 -2.65 11.25 -16.10
C ASN A 416 -3.91 10.40 -15.85
N THR A 417 -3.75 9.14 -15.45
CA THR A 417 -4.87 8.28 -15.08
C THR A 417 -5.37 8.68 -13.69
N THR A 418 -6.64 9.09 -13.61
CA THR A 418 -7.41 9.38 -12.38
C THR A 418 -8.58 8.39 -12.24
N LEU A 419 -9.17 8.30 -11.04
CA LEU A 419 -10.40 7.52 -10.84
C LEU A 419 -11.55 8.05 -11.73
N GLN A 420 -11.69 9.37 -11.86
CA GLN A 420 -12.61 9.99 -12.81
C GLN A 420 -12.35 9.52 -14.24
N SER A 421 -11.11 9.58 -14.73
CA SER A 421 -10.78 9.19 -16.11
C SER A 421 -11.11 7.73 -16.41
N ILE A 422 -10.98 6.84 -15.41
CA ILE A 422 -11.34 5.42 -15.53
C ILE A 422 -12.87 5.27 -15.66
N LEU A 423 -13.63 5.92 -14.79
CA LEU A 423 -15.10 5.87 -14.81
C LEU A 423 -15.67 6.49 -16.10
N GLU A 424 -15.08 7.58 -16.59
CA GLU A 424 -15.49 8.30 -17.81
C GLU A 424 -14.91 7.71 -19.11
N SER A 425 -14.03 6.71 -19.03
CA SER A 425 -13.40 6.09 -20.20
C SER A 425 -14.40 5.35 -21.08
N GLU A 426 -14.33 5.51 -22.39
CA GLU A 426 -15.06 4.68 -23.36
C GLU A 426 -14.35 3.34 -23.61
N GLU A 427 -13.05 3.27 -23.30
CA GLU A 427 -12.19 2.11 -23.56
C GLU A 427 -12.18 1.08 -22.43
N ILE A 428 -12.55 1.50 -21.22
CA ILE A 428 -12.64 0.62 -20.05
C ILE A 428 -14.11 0.31 -19.82
N GLU A 429 -14.48 -0.95 -19.91
CA GLU A 429 -15.83 -1.40 -19.58
C GLU A 429 -16.02 -1.43 -18.06
N LYS A 430 -17.11 -0.80 -17.58
CA LYS A 430 -17.52 -0.86 -16.17
C LYS A 430 -18.67 -1.84 -16.02
N VAL A 431 -18.40 -2.98 -15.43
CA VAL A 431 -19.42 -3.93 -14.98
C VAL A 431 -20.04 -3.40 -13.71
N TRP A 432 -21.33 -3.15 -13.75
CA TRP A 432 -22.03 -2.43 -12.69
C TRP A 432 -23.38 -3.08 -12.45
N PHE A 433 -23.82 -3.20 -11.21
CA PHE A 433 -25.18 -3.62 -10.92
C PHE A 433 -26.07 -2.42 -10.63
N ASP A 434 -27.02 -2.09 -11.51
CA ASP A 434 -28.01 -1.03 -11.28
C ASP A 434 -27.42 0.38 -10.99
N PRO A 435 -26.78 1.04 -11.97
CA PRO A 435 -25.96 2.24 -11.77
C PRO A 435 -26.73 3.53 -11.46
N ARG A 436 -28.06 3.49 -11.35
CA ARG A 436 -28.92 4.69 -11.40
C ARG A 436 -28.63 5.68 -10.28
N ASN A 437 -28.59 5.21 -9.03
CA ASN A 437 -28.33 6.06 -7.87
C ASN A 437 -26.87 6.47 -7.78
N ASP A 438 -25.97 5.56 -8.12
CA ASP A 438 -24.53 5.78 -8.02
C ASP A 438 -24.06 6.81 -9.04
N ALA A 439 -24.56 6.73 -10.28
CA ALA A 439 -24.32 7.73 -11.32
C ALA A 439 -24.89 9.10 -10.95
N ASP A 440 -26.08 9.15 -10.31
CA ASP A 440 -26.66 10.40 -9.81
C ASP A 440 -25.77 11.03 -8.71
N ALA A 441 -25.28 10.22 -7.77
CA ALA A 441 -24.34 10.66 -6.74
C ALA A 441 -23.01 11.16 -7.35
N LEU A 442 -22.39 10.37 -8.24
CA LEU A 442 -21.13 10.72 -8.91
C LEU A 442 -21.22 12.04 -9.68
N PHE A 443 -22.30 12.22 -10.44
CA PHE A 443 -22.49 13.40 -11.26
C PHE A 443 -22.74 14.65 -10.41
N HIS A 444 -23.67 14.60 -9.46
CA HIS A 444 -24.06 15.79 -8.69
C HIS A 444 -23.06 16.16 -7.59
N GLN A 445 -22.32 15.18 -7.05
CA GLN A 445 -21.34 15.42 -5.98
C GLN A 445 -19.93 15.71 -6.52
N PHE A 446 -19.56 15.11 -7.67
CA PHE A 446 -18.18 15.17 -8.17
C PHE A 446 -18.06 15.53 -9.66
N GLY A 447 -19.17 15.71 -10.38
CA GLY A 447 -19.15 16.01 -11.80
C GLY A 447 -18.66 14.86 -12.69
N VAL A 448 -18.67 13.63 -12.17
CA VAL A 448 -18.20 12.44 -12.90
C VAL A 448 -19.34 11.84 -13.71
N TYR A 449 -19.09 11.59 -14.99
CA TYR A 449 -20.07 11.00 -15.91
C TYR A 449 -19.63 9.63 -16.43
N PRO A 450 -20.07 8.52 -15.81
CA PRO A 450 -19.69 7.19 -16.25
C PRO A 450 -20.04 6.90 -17.71
N LYS A 451 -19.13 6.24 -18.42
CA LYS A 451 -19.32 5.78 -19.81
C LYS A 451 -19.08 4.30 -19.95
N ASN A 452 -19.49 3.66 -21.04
CA ASN A 452 -19.23 2.23 -21.31
C ASN A 452 -19.63 1.33 -20.11
N VAL A 453 -20.86 1.53 -19.63
CA VAL A 453 -21.40 0.82 -18.46
C VAL A 453 -22.18 -0.41 -18.93
N PHE A 454 -21.73 -1.58 -18.47
CA PHE A 454 -22.42 -2.85 -18.65
C PHE A 454 -23.26 -3.16 -17.40
N ASP A 455 -24.57 -2.89 -17.48
CA ASP A 455 -25.50 -3.10 -16.36
C ASP A 455 -25.88 -4.59 -16.22
N LEU A 456 -25.36 -5.24 -15.18
CA LEU A 456 -25.62 -6.65 -14.86
C LEU A 456 -27.10 -6.95 -14.61
N GLN A 457 -27.84 -6.00 -14.04
CA GLN A 457 -29.27 -6.17 -13.79
C GLN A 457 -30.04 -6.22 -15.11
N LEU A 458 -29.62 -5.45 -16.10
CA LEU A 458 -30.19 -5.48 -17.45
C LEU A 458 -29.70 -6.69 -18.26
N ALA A 459 -28.46 -7.14 -18.07
CA ALA A 459 -27.97 -8.39 -18.65
C ALA A 459 -28.79 -9.60 -18.14
N GLU A 460 -29.17 -9.62 -16.87
CA GLU A 460 -30.09 -10.63 -16.32
C GLU A 460 -31.47 -10.59 -16.97
N VAL A 461 -32.03 -9.40 -17.17
CA VAL A 461 -33.29 -9.21 -17.92
C VAL A 461 -33.15 -9.74 -19.35
N ALA A 462 -32.02 -9.45 -20.02
CA ALA A 462 -31.73 -9.93 -21.36
C ALA A 462 -31.65 -11.46 -21.43
N VAL A 463 -31.01 -12.13 -20.46
CA VAL A 463 -31.00 -13.60 -20.36
C VAL A 463 -32.42 -14.14 -20.37
N ARG A 464 -33.28 -13.69 -19.45
CA ARG A 464 -34.67 -14.17 -19.35
C ARG A 464 -35.47 -13.89 -20.62
N ARG A 465 -35.35 -12.69 -21.20
CA ARG A 465 -36.05 -12.32 -22.44
C ARG A 465 -35.58 -13.13 -23.65
N SER A 466 -34.27 -13.34 -23.77
CA SER A 466 -33.68 -14.15 -24.86
C SER A 466 -34.18 -15.59 -24.84
N GLN A 467 -34.60 -16.09 -23.68
CA GLN A 467 -35.18 -17.41 -23.48
C GLN A 467 -36.69 -17.46 -23.72
N GLY A 468 -37.31 -16.33 -24.11
CA GLY A 468 -38.74 -16.21 -24.43
C GLY A 468 -39.63 -15.91 -23.22
N LEU A 469 -39.06 -15.54 -22.07
CA LEU A 469 -39.83 -15.19 -20.89
C LEU A 469 -40.38 -13.76 -20.99
N ASN A 470 -41.61 -13.56 -20.50
CA ASN A 470 -42.15 -12.23 -20.29
C ASN A 470 -41.56 -11.63 -18.98
N VAL A 471 -40.82 -10.54 -19.10
CA VAL A 471 -40.06 -9.94 -17.99
C VAL A 471 -40.58 -8.54 -17.70
N SER A 472 -41.36 -8.44 -16.62
CA SER A 472 -41.93 -7.17 -16.13
C SER A 472 -41.09 -6.50 -15.03
N TYR A 473 -40.28 -7.27 -14.29
CA TYR A 473 -39.50 -6.77 -13.16
C TYR A 473 -38.05 -7.20 -13.21
N VAL A 474 -37.17 -6.34 -12.72
CA VAL A 474 -35.75 -6.63 -12.49
C VAL A 474 -35.53 -7.48 -11.23
N GLN A 475 -34.39 -8.15 -11.13
CA GLN A 475 -33.98 -8.88 -9.92
C GLN A 475 -32.90 -8.08 -9.15
N GLY A 476 -32.87 -8.20 -7.83
CA GLY A 476 -31.78 -7.65 -7.01
C GLY A 476 -30.54 -8.55 -7.02
N LEU A 477 -29.36 -7.97 -6.77
CA LEU A 477 -28.05 -8.63 -6.88
C LEU A 477 -27.99 -9.99 -6.18
N ASN A 478 -28.40 -10.06 -4.91
CA ASN A 478 -28.36 -11.29 -4.13
C ASN A 478 -29.14 -12.44 -4.81
N LYS A 479 -30.31 -12.14 -5.39
CA LYS A 479 -31.12 -13.14 -6.11
C LYS A 479 -30.42 -13.62 -7.40
N VAL A 480 -29.72 -12.73 -8.09
CA VAL A 480 -28.93 -13.06 -9.29
C VAL A 480 -27.72 -13.92 -8.91
N LEU A 481 -27.01 -13.60 -7.82
CA LEU A 481 -25.91 -14.41 -7.29
C LEU A 481 -26.36 -15.84 -6.93
N LEU A 482 -27.52 -15.98 -6.29
CA LEU A 482 -28.07 -17.30 -5.94
C LEU A 482 -28.41 -18.16 -7.17
N GLN A 483 -28.79 -17.53 -8.27
CA GLN A 483 -29.07 -18.20 -9.54
C GLN A 483 -27.82 -18.50 -10.35
N CYS A 484 -26.70 -17.83 -10.07
CA CYS A 484 -25.44 -18.03 -10.78
C CYS A 484 -24.93 -19.45 -10.58
N SER A 485 -24.74 -20.19 -11.67
CA SER A 485 -24.22 -21.57 -11.60
C SER A 485 -22.71 -21.64 -11.38
N ALA A 486 -21.98 -20.53 -11.59
CA ALA A 486 -20.55 -20.44 -11.33
C ALA A 486 -20.22 -20.36 -9.83
N LEU A 487 -21.21 -20.00 -8.99
CA LEU A 487 -21.03 -19.95 -7.54
C LEU A 487 -21.40 -21.27 -6.88
N ASP A 488 -20.54 -21.76 -6.00
CA ASP A 488 -20.78 -22.96 -5.20
C ASP A 488 -21.77 -22.69 -4.04
N ALA A 489 -22.21 -23.76 -3.37
CA ALA A 489 -23.17 -23.68 -2.28
C ALA A 489 -22.64 -22.87 -1.07
N THR A 490 -21.32 -22.90 -0.82
CA THR A 490 -20.67 -22.17 0.26
C THR A 490 -20.66 -20.68 -0.03
N GLN A 491 -20.30 -20.29 -1.26
CA GLN A 491 -20.31 -18.91 -1.72
C GLN A 491 -21.72 -18.31 -1.73
N LYS A 492 -22.72 -19.10 -2.12
CA LYS A 492 -24.14 -18.70 -2.06
C LYS A 492 -24.61 -18.47 -0.62
N LYS A 493 -24.32 -19.42 0.28
CA LYS A 493 -24.63 -19.27 1.71
C LYS A 493 -23.93 -18.06 2.33
N PHE A 494 -22.67 -17.83 1.97
CA PHE A 494 -21.93 -16.64 2.38
C PHE A 494 -22.62 -15.35 1.90
N SER A 495 -23.05 -15.31 0.64
CA SER A 495 -23.78 -14.17 0.05
C SER A 495 -25.12 -13.89 0.75
N GLU A 496 -25.86 -14.92 1.15
CA GLU A 496 -27.09 -14.76 1.95
C GLU A 496 -26.80 -14.16 3.32
N ASN A 497 -25.78 -14.70 4.01
CA ASN A 497 -25.38 -14.25 5.33
C ASN A 497 -24.92 -12.78 5.33
N ILE A 498 -24.05 -12.41 4.39
CA ILE A 498 -23.55 -11.03 4.26
C ILE A 498 -24.67 -10.07 3.85
N GLY A 499 -25.55 -10.48 2.93
CA GLY A 499 -26.71 -9.67 2.55
C GLY A 499 -27.63 -9.38 3.73
N GLN A 500 -27.91 -10.36 4.59
CA GLN A 500 -28.73 -10.14 5.78
C GLN A 500 -28.03 -9.27 6.83
N LEU A 501 -26.71 -9.44 7.01
CA LEU A 501 -25.91 -8.63 7.91
C LEU A 501 -25.90 -7.15 7.49
N GLY A 502 -25.63 -6.88 6.21
CA GLY A 502 -25.64 -5.52 5.66
C GLY A 502 -26.95 -4.80 5.98
N LYS A 503 -28.08 -5.46 5.67
CA LYS A 503 -29.41 -4.91 5.98
C LYS A 503 -29.59 -4.55 7.45
N ASN A 504 -29.20 -5.45 8.35
CA ASN A 504 -29.30 -5.21 9.79
C ASN A 504 -28.42 -4.04 10.26
N LEU A 505 -27.32 -3.74 9.56
CA LEU A 505 -26.38 -2.69 9.93
C LEU A 505 -26.80 -1.29 9.47
N PHE A 506 -27.36 -1.15 8.26
CA PHE A 506 -27.67 0.17 7.68
C PHE A 506 -29.14 0.42 7.37
N GLU A 507 -30.00 -0.60 7.21
CA GLU A 507 -31.42 -0.38 6.92
C GLU A 507 -32.20 -0.04 8.21
N PRO A 508 -32.85 1.14 8.30
CA PRO A 508 -33.60 1.52 9.51
C PRO A 508 -34.75 0.56 9.84
N ALA A 509 -35.36 -0.05 8.82
CA ALA A 509 -36.40 -1.06 9.00
C ALA A 509 -35.90 -2.33 9.71
N CYS A 510 -34.59 -2.59 9.65
CA CYS A 510 -33.92 -3.73 10.27
C CYS A 510 -33.15 -3.34 11.54
N GLY A 511 -33.33 -2.10 12.04
CA GLY A 511 -32.63 -1.56 13.22
C GLY A 511 -31.27 -0.92 12.94
N GLY A 512 -30.90 -0.79 11.66
CA GLY A 512 -29.65 -0.17 11.22
C GLY A 512 -29.73 1.35 11.07
N ASP A 513 -28.61 1.95 10.70
CA ASP A 513 -28.50 3.37 10.40
C ASP A 513 -27.55 3.60 9.22
N TYR A 514 -28.06 4.24 8.15
CA TYR A 514 -27.25 4.61 6.99
C TYR A 514 -26.00 5.42 7.35
N SER A 515 -26.02 6.15 8.47
CA SER A 515 -24.84 6.89 8.95
C SER A 515 -23.63 5.99 9.22
N ILE A 516 -23.80 4.66 9.30
CA ILE A 516 -22.70 3.70 9.52
C ILE A 516 -21.61 3.82 8.45
N PHE A 517 -21.95 4.16 7.20
CA PHE A 517 -21.00 4.38 6.11
C PHE A 517 -20.07 5.58 6.33
N GLN A 518 -20.42 6.50 7.23
CA GLN A 518 -19.60 7.67 7.60
C GLN A 518 -18.76 7.45 8.87
N LYS A 519 -18.99 6.36 9.64
CA LYS A 519 -18.27 6.12 10.89
C LYS A 519 -16.83 5.68 10.59
N ARG A 520 -15.86 6.22 11.33
CA ARG A 520 -14.45 5.85 11.22
C ARG A 520 -13.84 5.50 12.60
N PRO A 521 -12.96 4.48 12.70
CA PRO A 521 -12.53 3.56 11.64
C PRO A 521 -13.71 2.79 11.04
N LEU A 522 -13.60 2.39 9.76
CA LEU A 522 -14.70 1.76 9.04
C LEU A 522 -15.07 0.44 9.72
N ASP A 523 -16.36 0.21 9.93
CA ASP A 523 -16.84 -1.05 10.53
C ASP A 523 -16.44 -2.22 9.61
N THR A 524 -15.82 -3.25 10.17
CA THR A 524 -15.32 -4.38 9.37
C THR A 524 -16.42 -5.18 8.69
N ASN A 525 -17.63 -5.21 9.25
CA ASN A 525 -18.75 -5.86 8.58
C ASN A 525 -19.23 -5.03 7.38
N ILE A 526 -19.17 -3.69 7.49
CA ILE A 526 -19.42 -2.81 6.34
C ILE A 526 -18.34 -3.00 5.27
N LEU A 527 -17.06 -3.10 5.66
CA LEU A 527 -15.98 -3.39 4.72
C LEU A 527 -16.20 -4.72 3.96
N VAL A 528 -16.56 -5.78 4.68
CA VAL A 528 -16.85 -7.10 4.09
C VAL A 528 -18.08 -7.05 3.19
N TYR A 529 -19.17 -6.40 3.64
CA TYR A 529 -20.40 -6.24 2.87
C TYR A 529 -20.13 -5.48 1.57
N SER A 530 -19.52 -4.30 1.65
CA SER A 530 -19.15 -3.50 0.49
C SER A 530 -18.26 -4.28 -0.48
N ALA A 531 -17.23 -4.97 0.01
CA ALA A 531 -16.35 -5.76 -0.86
C ALA A 531 -17.09 -6.92 -1.54
N HIS A 532 -18.07 -7.53 -0.88
CA HIS A 532 -18.83 -8.66 -1.42
C HIS A 532 -19.67 -8.27 -2.64
N ASP A 533 -20.28 -7.10 -2.66
CA ASP A 533 -21.15 -6.68 -3.76
C ASP A 533 -20.37 -6.53 -5.09
N ALA A 534 -19.10 -6.12 -5.05
CA ALA A 534 -18.23 -6.06 -6.22
C ALA A 534 -17.45 -7.36 -6.53
N ARG A 535 -17.34 -8.29 -5.56
CA ARG A 535 -16.46 -9.48 -5.65
C ARG A 535 -16.81 -10.40 -6.83
N TYR A 536 -18.11 -10.62 -7.06
CA TYR A 536 -18.61 -11.61 -8.01
C TYR A 536 -19.13 -11.01 -9.32
N MET A 537 -19.08 -9.69 -9.50
CA MET A 537 -19.66 -9.02 -10.66
C MET A 537 -19.02 -9.45 -11.99
N LEU A 538 -17.70 -9.62 -12.04
CA LEU A 538 -17.02 -10.09 -13.26
C LEU A 538 -17.39 -11.53 -13.62
N GLU A 539 -17.52 -12.39 -12.62
CA GLU A 539 -17.98 -13.78 -12.78
C GLU A 539 -19.45 -13.82 -13.23
N LEU A 540 -20.30 -12.98 -12.62
CA LEU A 540 -21.70 -12.81 -13.02
C LEU A 540 -21.81 -12.35 -14.47
N ARG A 541 -20.99 -11.40 -14.89
CA ARG A 541 -20.97 -10.95 -16.29
C ARG A 541 -20.69 -12.12 -17.23
N HIS A 542 -19.64 -12.89 -16.95
CA HIS A 542 -19.29 -14.05 -17.76
C HIS A 542 -20.46 -15.04 -17.82
N HIS A 543 -20.98 -15.43 -16.66
CA HIS A 543 -22.11 -16.34 -16.55
C HIS A 543 -23.35 -15.86 -17.32
N LEU A 544 -23.74 -14.58 -17.17
CA LEU A 544 -24.90 -14.03 -17.86
C LEU A 544 -24.70 -14.04 -19.37
N LEU A 545 -23.54 -13.59 -19.87
CA LEU A 545 -23.24 -13.60 -21.30
C LEU A 545 -23.29 -15.00 -21.90
N GLU A 546 -22.84 -16.04 -21.18
CA GLU A 546 -22.97 -17.45 -21.59
C GLU A 546 -24.42 -17.93 -21.71
N ASN A 547 -25.34 -17.34 -20.95
CA ASN A 547 -26.73 -17.76 -20.90
C ASN A 547 -27.68 -16.91 -21.79
N ILE A 548 -27.19 -15.83 -22.38
CA ILE A 548 -27.95 -15.03 -23.36
C ILE A 548 -27.99 -15.76 -24.71
N ARG A 549 -29.21 -15.98 -25.23
CA ARG A 549 -29.40 -16.39 -26.63
C ARG A 549 -29.27 -15.17 -27.55
N ASP A 550 -28.65 -15.34 -28.71
CA ASP A 550 -28.39 -14.24 -29.66
C ASP A 550 -27.60 -13.08 -29.02
N ARG A 551 -26.43 -13.43 -28.46
CA ARG A 551 -25.57 -12.52 -27.70
C ARG A 551 -25.21 -11.24 -28.48
N ASP A 552 -24.97 -11.36 -29.78
CA ASP A 552 -24.54 -10.25 -30.63
C ASP A 552 -25.61 -9.16 -30.75
N SER A 553 -26.90 -9.52 -30.68
CA SER A 553 -27.99 -8.53 -30.68
C SER A 553 -28.23 -7.93 -29.29
N TRP A 554 -28.02 -8.69 -28.22
CA TRP A 554 -28.31 -8.24 -26.86
C TRP A 554 -27.21 -7.39 -26.24
N ILE A 555 -25.93 -7.67 -26.49
CA ILE A 555 -24.82 -6.91 -25.89
C ILE A 555 -24.95 -5.40 -26.16
N PRO A 556 -25.12 -4.93 -27.42
CA PRO A 556 -25.26 -3.49 -27.70
C PRO A 556 -26.48 -2.86 -27.00
N ARG A 557 -27.57 -3.63 -26.84
CA ARG A 557 -28.79 -3.18 -26.17
C ARG A 557 -28.58 -3.01 -24.67
N ILE A 558 -27.83 -3.93 -24.04
CA ILE A 558 -27.46 -3.83 -22.62
C ILE A 558 -26.60 -2.58 -22.38
N PHE A 559 -25.59 -2.33 -23.22
CA PHE A 559 -24.77 -1.12 -23.11
C PHE A 559 -25.59 0.17 -23.32
N THR A 560 -26.44 0.19 -24.34
CA THR A 560 -27.31 1.35 -24.62
C THR A 560 -28.22 1.64 -23.43
N ALA A 561 -28.91 0.62 -22.92
CA ALA A 561 -29.82 0.77 -21.79
C ALA A 561 -29.09 1.06 -20.45
N GLY A 562 -27.89 0.53 -20.26
CA GLY A 562 -27.01 0.86 -19.14
C GLY A 562 -26.62 2.34 -19.17
N GLN A 563 -26.22 2.85 -20.35
CA GLN A 563 -25.95 4.27 -20.53
C GLN A 563 -27.21 5.13 -20.33
N GLU A 564 -28.38 4.70 -20.81
CA GLU A 564 -29.64 5.40 -20.54
C GLU A 564 -29.95 5.51 -19.04
N ARG A 565 -29.66 4.47 -18.25
CA ARG A 565 -29.78 4.51 -16.78
C ARG A 565 -28.79 5.47 -16.14
N VAL A 566 -27.55 5.54 -16.62
CA VAL A 566 -26.58 6.57 -16.19
C VAL A 566 -27.09 7.96 -16.50
N ASN A 567 -27.69 8.17 -17.68
CA ASN A 567 -28.20 9.47 -18.13
C ASN A 567 -29.33 10.03 -17.24
N TRP A 568 -29.90 9.25 -16.31
CA TRP A 568 -30.86 9.75 -15.33
C TRP A 568 -30.27 10.85 -14.44
N CYS A 569 -28.95 10.86 -14.23
CA CYS A 569 -28.29 11.93 -13.48
C CYS A 569 -28.47 13.32 -14.11
N ASN A 570 -28.65 13.39 -15.44
CA ASN A 570 -28.89 14.65 -16.18
C ASN A 570 -30.31 15.22 -15.98
N MET A 571 -31.22 14.47 -15.34
CA MET A 571 -32.57 14.95 -15.08
C MET A 571 -32.56 16.05 -14.00
N ILE A 572 -33.36 17.10 -14.24
CA ILE A 572 -33.49 18.24 -13.32
C ILE A 572 -33.90 17.78 -11.92
N SER A 573 -34.87 16.87 -11.84
CA SER A 573 -35.32 16.25 -10.59
C SER A 573 -34.77 14.85 -10.44
N TYR A 574 -34.45 14.46 -9.19
CA TYR A 574 -34.12 13.08 -8.87
C TYR A 574 -35.27 12.13 -9.24
N PHE A 575 -34.95 11.10 -10.00
CA PHE A 575 -35.89 10.05 -10.36
C PHE A 575 -35.64 8.82 -9.49
N ILE A 576 -36.63 8.46 -8.68
CA ILE A 576 -36.53 7.32 -7.77
C ILE A 576 -36.51 6.02 -8.58
N PRO A 577 -35.46 5.19 -8.48
CA PRO A 577 -35.43 3.89 -9.13
C PRO A 577 -36.62 3.02 -8.76
N ASN A 578 -37.27 2.44 -9.77
CA ASN A 578 -38.32 1.44 -9.60
C ASN A 578 -37.82 0.05 -10.03
N SER A 579 -38.63 -0.96 -9.74
CA SER A 579 -38.34 -2.37 -10.05
C SER A 579 -38.83 -2.82 -11.43
N GLU A 580 -39.39 -1.93 -12.25
CA GLU A 580 -39.87 -2.30 -13.59
C GLU A 580 -38.69 -2.58 -14.51
N ALA A 581 -38.79 -3.66 -15.29
CA ALA A 581 -37.79 -3.97 -16.29
C ALA A 581 -38.02 -3.08 -17.53
N PRO A 582 -37.07 -2.21 -17.91
CA PRO A 582 -37.27 -1.33 -19.07
C PRO A 582 -37.39 -2.15 -20.35
N VAL A 583 -38.05 -1.59 -21.36
CA VAL A 583 -38.02 -2.16 -22.72
C VAL A 583 -36.80 -1.58 -23.43
N PHE A 584 -35.90 -2.44 -23.89
CA PHE A 584 -34.68 -2.06 -24.61
C PHE A 584 -34.28 -3.14 -25.61
#